data_AF-A0A2N2SRJ3-F1
#
_entry.id   AF-A0A2N2SRJ3-F1
#
_cell.length_a   1.000
_cell.length_b   1.000
_cell.length_c   1.000
_cell.angle_alpha   90.00
_cell.angle_beta   90.00
_cell.angle_gamma   90.00
#
_symmetry.space_group_name_H-M   'P 1'
#
loop_
_entity.id
_entity.type
_entity.pdbx_description
1 polymer ?
#
loop_
_entity_poly.entity_id
_entity_poly.type
_entity_poly.pdbx_seq_one_letter_code
_entity_poly.pdbx_strand_id
1 'polypeptide(L)'
;FEPAIAEAAHTVLTAAGYRVSVLGPAADDPEPGRALCCGRTWLSLGQVEAARREAQRMQAALRPALAAGTPVIGLEPSCILSLRDDHLKLGLGPEAEALAKQVFLFEEFIAREHDRKRLTIALKPLGHPKLLVHGHCHQKAVGAMKSLRKVLRLIPDLEFEFIEASCCGMAGSFGLDAEHAGISQQMAELDLFPALRAAPDAPVLANGFSCRHQIVEGVARRPAHVAELMRDALA
;
A
#
# COMPACT_ATOMS: atom_id res chain seq x y z
N PHE A 1 -12.80 6.24 -3.34
CA PHE A 1 -11.87 6.39 -4.48
C PHE A 1 -10.91 7.51 -4.13
N GLU A 2 -9.59 7.27 -4.19
CA GLU A 2 -8.53 8.18 -3.68
C GLU A 2 -7.42 8.38 -4.74
N PRO A 3 -7.69 9.05 -5.88
CA PRO A 3 -6.74 9.18 -6.98
C PRO A 3 -5.48 9.98 -6.61
N ALA A 4 -5.61 10.92 -5.66
CA ALA A 4 -4.51 11.76 -5.18
C ALA A 4 -3.28 10.95 -4.70
N ILE A 5 -3.50 9.73 -4.18
CA ILE A 5 -2.43 8.84 -3.74
C ILE A 5 -1.59 8.35 -4.93
N ALA A 6 -2.24 7.98 -6.04
CA ALA A 6 -1.58 7.54 -7.26
C ALA A 6 -0.85 8.70 -7.94
N GLU A 7 -1.47 9.88 -7.99
CA GLU A 7 -0.86 11.11 -8.51
C GLU A 7 0.37 11.52 -7.70
N ALA A 8 0.30 11.42 -6.36
CA ALA A 8 1.43 11.68 -5.49
C ALA A 8 2.57 10.70 -5.71
N ALA A 9 2.28 9.39 -5.82
CA ALA A 9 3.30 8.39 -6.12
C ALA A 9 3.97 8.64 -7.47
N HIS A 10 3.19 8.96 -8.51
CA HIS A 10 3.71 9.33 -9.82
C HIS A 10 4.62 10.55 -9.74
N THR A 11 4.19 11.60 -9.03
CA THR A 11 4.94 12.85 -8.84
C THR A 11 6.28 12.59 -8.16
N VAL A 12 6.28 11.86 -7.05
CA VAL A 12 7.49 11.53 -6.28
C VAL A 12 8.46 10.70 -7.11
N LEU A 13 7.98 9.66 -7.80
CA LEU A 13 8.83 8.81 -8.63
C LEU A 13 9.41 9.57 -9.83
N THR A 14 8.62 10.45 -10.45
CA THR A 14 9.08 11.30 -11.56
C THR A 14 10.13 12.31 -11.09
N ALA A 15 9.87 12.98 -9.97
CA ALA A 15 10.83 13.89 -9.34
C ALA A 15 12.13 13.16 -8.94
N ALA A 16 12.03 11.88 -8.58
CA ALA A 16 13.18 11.02 -8.28
C ALA A 16 13.96 10.53 -9.53
N GLY A 17 13.57 10.95 -10.74
CA GLY A 17 14.25 10.64 -12.00
C GLY A 17 13.73 9.38 -12.72
N TYR A 18 12.61 8.80 -12.28
CA TYR A 18 12.03 7.61 -12.92
C TYR A 18 10.99 7.98 -13.98
N ARG A 19 10.93 7.19 -15.05
CA ARG A 19 9.76 7.16 -15.94
C ARG A 19 8.74 6.19 -15.36
N VAL A 20 7.50 6.67 -15.17
CA VAL A 20 6.42 5.90 -14.57
C VAL A 20 5.38 5.57 -15.64
N SER A 21 4.97 4.31 -15.71
CA SER A 21 3.84 3.86 -16.52
C SER A 21 2.77 3.28 -15.60
N VAL A 22 1.52 3.70 -15.79
CA VAL A 22 0.37 3.11 -15.09
C VAL A 22 -0.03 1.82 -15.80
N LEU A 23 -0.18 0.74 -15.04
CA LEU A 23 -0.57 -0.55 -15.59
C LEU A 23 -2.04 -0.50 -16.06
N GLY A 24 -2.25 -0.82 -17.33
CA GLY A 24 -3.58 -1.10 -17.88
C GLY A 24 -3.74 -2.60 -18.17
N PRO A 25 -4.96 -3.06 -18.49
CA PRO A 25 -5.19 -4.40 -19.02
C PRO A 25 -4.29 -4.69 -20.24
N ALA A 26 -3.94 -5.96 -20.42
CA ALA A 26 -3.19 -6.39 -21.60
C ALA A 26 -3.99 -6.11 -22.88
N ALA A 27 -3.30 -6.00 -24.03
CA ALA A 27 -3.97 -5.72 -25.31
C ALA A 27 -4.96 -6.83 -25.71
N ASP A 28 -4.70 -8.06 -25.28
CA ASP A 28 -5.52 -9.25 -25.46
C ASP A 28 -6.35 -9.61 -24.21
N ASP A 29 -6.49 -8.69 -23.24
CA ASP A 29 -7.32 -8.91 -22.06
C ASP A 29 -8.78 -9.16 -22.48
N PRO A 30 -9.45 -10.19 -21.92
CA PRO A 30 -10.84 -10.51 -22.27
C PRO A 30 -11.84 -9.43 -21.82
N GLU A 31 -11.46 -8.56 -20.89
CA GLU A 31 -12.29 -7.51 -20.32
C GLU A 31 -11.54 -6.16 -20.30
N PRO A 32 -11.19 -5.58 -21.48
CA PRO A 32 -10.30 -4.43 -21.57
C PRO A 32 -10.89 -3.14 -20.94
N GLY A 33 -12.22 -3.08 -20.77
CA GLY A 33 -12.91 -1.99 -20.09
C GLY A 33 -12.92 -2.11 -18.56
N ARG A 34 -12.47 -3.23 -17.98
CA ARG A 34 -12.48 -3.47 -16.53
C ARG A 34 -11.09 -3.32 -15.96
N ALA A 35 -10.96 -2.51 -14.91
CA ALA A 35 -9.72 -2.36 -14.17
C ALA A 35 -9.17 -3.71 -13.68
N LEU A 36 -7.84 -3.80 -13.61
CA LEU A 36 -7.15 -4.98 -13.09
C LEU A 36 -7.36 -5.08 -11.58
N CYS A 37 -7.46 -6.32 -11.08
CA CYS A 37 -7.56 -6.64 -9.67
C CYS A 37 -6.45 -7.61 -9.28
N CYS A 38 -5.95 -7.51 -8.04
CA CYS A 38 -4.95 -8.45 -7.51
C CYS A 38 -5.55 -9.85 -7.22
N GLY A 39 -6.89 -9.97 -7.17
CA GLY A 39 -7.61 -11.20 -6.85
C GLY A 39 -7.89 -11.41 -5.35
N ARG A 40 -7.29 -10.61 -4.45
CA ARG A 40 -7.39 -10.81 -3.00
C ARG A 40 -8.82 -10.73 -2.46
N THR A 41 -9.64 -9.80 -2.94
CA THR A 41 -11.04 -9.68 -2.49
C THR A 41 -11.85 -10.95 -2.76
N TRP A 42 -11.64 -11.57 -3.92
CA TRP A 42 -12.27 -12.85 -4.25
C TRP A 42 -11.74 -13.97 -3.37
N LEU A 43 -10.43 -13.98 -3.13
CA LEU A 43 -9.78 -15.00 -2.33
C LEU A 43 -10.23 -14.96 -0.86
N SER A 44 -10.41 -13.77 -0.28
CA SER A 44 -10.90 -13.61 1.10
C SER A 44 -12.34 -14.10 1.28
N LEU A 45 -13.12 -14.16 0.20
CA LEU A 45 -14.49 -14.69 0.19
C LEU A 45 -14.55 -16.19 -0.17
N GLY A 46 -13.39 -16.86 -0.27
CA GLY A 46 -13.31 -18.27 -0.67
C GLY A 46 -13.58 -18.51 -2.16
N GLN A 47 -13.68 -17.46 -2.98
CA GLN A 47 -13.91 -17.57 -4.42
C GLN A 47 -12.60 -17.77 -5.20
N VAL A 48 -11.98 -18.92 -4.98
CA VAL A 48 -10.62 -19.25 -5.49
C VAL A 48 -10.54 -19.13 -7.00
N GLU A 49 -11.54 -19.61 -7.74
CA GLU A 49 -11.51 -19.55 -9.21
C GLU A 49 -11.67 -18.12 -9.76
N ALA A 50 -12.44 -17.26 -9.07
CA ALA A 50 -12.51 -15.85 -9.43
C ALA A 50 -11.18 -15.13 -9.14
N ALA A 51 -10.58 -15.41 -7.97
CA ALA A 51 -9.24 -14.90 -7.63
C ALA A 51 -8.18 -15.31 -8.66
N ARG A 52 -8.20 -16.59 -9.09
CA ARG A 52 -7.32 -17.13 -10.11
C ARG A 52 -7.45 -16.39 -11.44
N ARG A 53 -8.68 -16.13 -11.90
CA ARG A 53 -8.92 -15.35 -13.13
C ARG A 53 -8.37 -13.93 -13.06
N GLU A 54 -8.59 -13.22 -11.95
CA GLU A 54 -8.01 -11.87 -11.78
C GLU A 54 -6.48 -11.90 -11.76
N ALA A 55 -5.91 -12.87 -11.05
CA ALA A 55 -4.46 -13.01 -10.96
C ALA A 55 -3.83 -13.32 -12.33
N GLN A 56 -4.49 -14.11 -13.18
CA GLN A 56 -4.06 -14.36 -14.56
C GLN A 56 -4.12 -13.10 -15.43
N ARG A 57 -5.20 -12.30 -15.34
CA ARG A 57 -5.28 -10.99 -16.02
C ARG A 57 -4.15 -10.05 -15.58
N MET A 58 -3.89 -9.99 -14.28
CA MET A 58 -2.79 -9.21 -13.72
C MET A 58 -1.42 -9.67 -14.25
N GLN A 59 -1.14 -10.97 -14.30
CA GLN A 59 0.12 -11.50 -14.82
C GLN A 59 0.30 -11.23 -16.32
N ALA A 60 -0.76 -11.40 -17.11
CA ALA A 60 -0.73 -11.08 -18.54
C ALA A 60 -0.37 -9.61 -18.77
N ALA A 61 -1.00 -8.70 -18.03
CA ALA A 61 -0.70 -7.27 -18.11
C ALA A 61 0.73 -6.91 -17.68
N LEU A 62 1.29 -7.63 -16.69
CA LEU A 62 2.63 -7.39 -16.16
C LEU A 62 3.75 -8.06 -16.95
N ARG A 63 3.45 -9.01 -17.83
CA ARG A 63 4.45 -9.77 -18.61
C ARG A 63 5.50 -8.87 -19.30
N PRO A 64 5.15 -7.77 -19.98
CA PRO A 64 6.15 -6.89 -20.59
C PRO A 64 7.09 -6.24 -19.57
N ALA A 65 6.55 -5.79 -18.43
CA ALA A 65 7.34 -5.20 -17.36
C ALA A 65 8.31 -6.22 -16.74
N LEU A 66 7.83 -7.46 -16.52
CA LEU A 66 8.64 -8.55 -15.98
C LEU A 66 9.79 -8.94 -16.92
N ALA A 67 9.52 -9.02 -18.22
CA ALA A 67 10.54 -9.31 -19.23
C ALA A 67 11.61 -8.21 -19.32
N ALA A 68 11.21 -6.94 -19.12
CA ALA A 68 12.11 -5.80 -19.11
C ALA A 68 12.85 -5.59 -17.77
N GLY A 69 12.58 -6.41 -16.74
CA GLY A 69 13.13 -6.20 -15.40
C GLY A 69 12.62 -4.94 -14.70
N THR A 70 11.46 -4.42 -15.13
CA THR A 70 10.89 -3.17 -14.63
C THR A 70 10.24 -3.41 -13.26
N PRO A 71 10.65 -2.67 -12.21
CA PRO A 71 10.04 -2.79 -10.90
C PRO A 71 8.54 -2.49 -10.93
N VAL A 72 7.74 -3.39 -10.35
CA VAL A 72 6.29 -3.20 -10.16
C VAL A 72 6.07 -2.61 -8.78
N ILE A 73 5.49 -1.41 -8.73
CA ILE A 73 5.26 -0.68 -7.48
C ILE A 73 3.76 -0.64 -7.24
N GLY A 74 3.32 -0.88 -6.01
CA GLY A 74 1.94 -0.55 -5.64
C GLY A 74 1.80 0.10 -4.29
N LEU A 75 0.61 0.68 -4.13
CA LEU A 75 0.28 1.66 -3.08
C LEU A 75 -0.66 1.05 -2.03
N GLU A 76 -1.22 -0.13 -2.31
CA GLU A 76 -2.07 -0.87 -1.38
C GLU A 76 -1.32 -2.12 -0.90
N PRO A 77 -0.94 -2.20 0.40
CA PRO A 77 -0.15 -3.31 0.88
C PRO A 77 -0.81 -4.68 0.73
N SER A 78 -2.13 -4.79 0.98
CA SER A 78 -2.83 -6.06 0.83
C SER A 78 -2.80 -6.56 -0.63
N CYS A 79 -3.02 -5.66 -1.58
CA CYS A 79 -2.97 -5.97 -3.01
C CYS A 79 -1.58 -6.40 -3.45
N ILE A 80 -0.54 -5.61 -3.18
CA ILE A 80 0.81 -5.92 -3.66
C ILE A 80 1.39 -7.18 -3.04
N LEU A 81 1.13 -7.43 -1.76
CA LEU A 81 1.63 -8.65 -1.13
C LEU A 81 0.84 -9.89 -1.57
N SER A 82 -0.39 -9.73 -2.09
CA SER A 82 -1.12 -10.81 -2.77
C SER A 82 -0.38 -11.29 -4.02
N LEU A 83 0.21 -10.36 -4.80
CA LEU A 83 1.04 -10.72 -5.96
C LEU A 83 2.33 -11.45 -5.55
N ARG A 84 2.83 -11.21 -4.33
CA ARG A 84 4.07 -11.82 -3.80
C ARG A 84 3.85 -13.21 -3.22
N ASP A 85 2.66 -13.50 -2.68
CA ASP A 85 2.38 -14.72 -1.92
C ASP A 85 1.18 -15.51 -2.47
N ASP A 86 0.00 -14.89 -2.57
CA ASP A 86 -1.22 -15.59 -3.00
C ASP A 86 -1.11 -16.11 -4.43
N HIS A 87 -0.51 -15.34 -5.35
CA HIS A 87 -0.33 -15.75 -6.74
C HIS A 87 0.52 -17.03 -6.87
N LEU A 88 1.48 -17.21 -5.96
CA LEU A 88 2.28 -18.44 -5.88
C LEU A 88 1.42 -19.61 -5.39
N LYS A 89 0.64 -19.40 -4.33
CA LYS A 89 -0.25 -20.43 -3.75
C LYS A 89 -1.40 -20.83 -4.67
N LEU A 90 -1.82 -19.92 -5.55
CA LEU A 90 -2.75 -20.24 -6.62
C LEU A 90 -2.12 -21.14 -7.69
N GLY A 91 -0.80 -21.35 -7.72
CA GLY A 91 -0.17 -22.24 -8.70
C GLY A 91 -0.18 -21.66 -10.11
N LEU A 92 0.09 -20.37 -10.23
CA LEU A 92 0.09 -19.63 -11.51
C LEU A 92 1.41 -19.78 -12.31
N GLY A 93 2.28 -20.70 -11.88
CA GLY A 93 3.49 -21.08 -12.61
C GLY A 93 4.67 -20.09 -12.46
N PRO A 94 5.71 -20.24 -13.29
CA PRO A 94 6.97 -19.49 -13.17
C PRO A 94 6.82 -17.96 -13.29
N GLU A 95 5.79 -17.48 -14.01
CA GLU A 95 5.52 -16.05 -14.11
C GLU A 95 5.19 -15.43 -12.75
N ALA A 96 4.48 -16.16 -11.88
CA ALA A 96 4.19 -15.72 -10.52
C ALA A 96 5.45 -15.63 -9.65
N GLU A 97 6.40 -16.57 -9.81
CA GLU A 97 7.69 -16.54 -9.11
C GLU A 97 8.56 -15.37 -9.56
N ALA A 98 8.57 -15.08 -10.86
CA ALA A 98 9.26 -13.91 -11.41
C ALA A 98 8.62 -12.61 -10.91
N LEU A 99 7.28 -12.55 -10.89
CA LEU A 99 6.53 -11.41 -10.38
C LEU A 99 6.81 -11.14 -8.91
N ALA A 100 6.81 -12.17 -8.06
CA ALA A 100 7.06 -12.04 -6.63
C ALA A 100 8.42 -11.38 -6.31
N LYS A 101 9.42 -11.51 -7.20
CA LYS A 101 10.75 -10.91 -7.06
C LYS A 101 10.83 -9.47 -7.57
N GLN A 102 9.84 -9.02 -8.33
CA GLN A 102 9.81 -7.70 -8.98
C GLN A 102 8.73 -6.76 -8.42
N VAL A 103 7.89 -7.22 -7.48
CA VAL A 103 6.88 -6.39 -6.82
C VAL A 103 7.40 -5.75 -5.53
N PHE A 104 7.14 -4.46 -5.37
CA PHE A 104 7.55 -3.66 -4.21
C PHE A 104 6.37 -2.83 -3.71
N LEU A 105 6.25 -2.73 -2.40
CA LEU A 105 5.52 -1.62 -1.81
C LEU A 105 6.25 -0.32 -2.15
N PHE A 106 5.52 0.78 -2.26
CA PHE A 106 6.10 2.09 -2.55
C PHE A 106 7.31 2.41 -1.67
N GLU A 107 7.16 2.26 -0.34
CA GLU A 107 8.25 2.52 0.59
C GLU A 107 9.41 1.51 0.49
N GLU A 108 9.16 0.25 0.10
CA GLU A 108 10.22 -0.71 -0.16
C GLU A 108 11.06 -0.30 -1.37
N PHE A 109 10.39 0.17 -2.43
CA PHE A 109 11.07 0.66 -3.62
C PHE A 109 11.93 1.89 -3.32
N ILE A 110 11.36 2.92 -2.68
CA ILE A 110 12.09 4.14 -2.33
C ILE A 110 13.27 3.83 -1.42
N ALA A 111 13.08 3.02 -0.36
CA ALA A 111 14.16 2.62 0.54
C ALA A 111 15.29 1.88 -0.21
N ARG A 112 14.93 0.97 -1.13
CA ARG A 112 15.90 0.21 -1.93
C ARG A 112 16.70 1.11 -2.86
N GLU A 113 16.04 2.02 -3.58
CA GLU A 113 16.72 2.91 -4.52
C GLU A 113 17.56 3.97 -3.79
N HIS A 114 17.13 4.41 -2.61
CA HIS A 114 17.95 5.22 -1.71
C HIS A 114 19.24 4.48 -1.30
N ASP A 115 19.13 3.25 -0.81
CA ASP A 115 20.30 2.45 -0.40
C ASP A 115 21.27 2.21 -1.56
N ARG A 116 20.74 2.11 -2.78
CA ARG A 116 21.52 1.95 -4.01
C ARG A 116 22.04 3.26 -4.58
N LYS A 117 21.78 4.40 -3.92
CA LYS A 117 22.17 5.75 -4.39
C LYS A 117 21.63 6.08 -5.78
N ARG A 118 20.44 5.57 -6.11
CA ARG A 118 19.73 5.80 -7.38
C ARG A 118 18.45 6.61 -7.21
N LEU A 119 18.18 7.08 -5.99
CA LEU A 119 17.07 7.96 -5.71
C LEU A 119 17.60 9.40 -5.72
N THR A 120 17.23 10.18 -6.75
CA THR A 120 17.62 11.59 -6.87
C THR A 120 16.44 12.46 -6.47
N ILE A 121 16.22 12.64 -5.17
CA ILE A 121 15.10 13.43 -4.64
C ILE A 121 15.60 14.45 -3.63
N ALA A 122 15.11 15.68 -3.73
CA ALA A 122 15.33 16.72 -2.74
C ALA A 122 14.06 16.87 -1.91
N LEU A 123 14.20 16.76 -0.59
CA LEU A 123 13.10 16.87 0.35
C LEU A 123 13.32 18.07 1.28
N LYS A 124 12.23 18.77 1.61
CA LYS A 124 12.18 19.88 2.56
C LYS A 124 11.45 19.47 3.84
N PRO A 125 11.71 20.16 4.97
CA PRO A 125 10.90 19.99 6.18
C PRO A 125 9.44 20.28 5.89
N LEU A 126 8.57 19.51 6.54
CA LEU A 126 7.13 19.68 6.41
C LEU A 126 6.55 20.73 7.39
N GLY A 127 7.25 21.02 8.49
CA GLY A 127 6.77 21.94 9.52
C GLY A 127 5.55 21.43 10.30
N HIS A 128 5.33 20.11 10.31
CA HIS A 128 4.21 19.47 10.99
C HIS A 128 4.57 19.08 12.44
N PRO A 129 3.58 18.92 13.34
CA PRO A 129 3.82 18.24 14.61
C PRO A 129 4.13 16.76 14.38
N LYS A 130 4.59 16.06 15.43
CA LYS A 130 4.94 14.63 15.40
C LYS A 130 3.86 13.79 14.71
N LEU A 131 4.25 13.04 13.69
CA LEU A 131 3.37 12.18 12.89
C LEU A 131 3.06 10.86 13.62
N LEU A 132 1.79 10.49 13.71
CA LEU A 132 1.38 9.15 14.14
C LEU A 132 1.30 8.20 12.94
N VAL A 133 1.91 7.03 13.06
CA VAL A 133 2.00 6.05 11.97
C VAL A 133 1.29 4.76 12.34
N HIS A 134 0.20 4.45 11.64
CA HIS A 134 -0.40 3.13 11.69
C HIS A 134 0.21 2.21 10.62
N GLY A 135 1.01 1.25 11.07
CA GLY A 135 1.55 0.21 10.19
C GLY A 135 0.48 -0.81 9.79
N HIS A 136 0.31 -1.05 8.50
CA HIS A 136 -0.64 -2.03 7.98
C HIS A 136 -0.25 -3.45 8.42
N CYS A 137 -1.24 -4.28 8.78
CA CYS A 137 -0.98 -5.66 9.24
C CYS A 137 -0.17 -6.49 8.21
N HIS A 138 -0.45 -6.31 6.91
CA HIS A 138 0.32 -6.98 5.85
C HIS A 138 1.77 -6.45 5.74
N GLN A 139 2.01 -5.15 5.98
CA GLN A 139 3.38 -4.61 6.03
C GLN A 139 4.16 -5.19 7.21
N LYS A 140 3.51 -5.29 8.38
CA LYS A 140 4.09 -5.88 9.59
C LYS A 140 4.45 -7.35 9.38
N ALA A 141 3.54 -8.14 8.81
CA ALA A 141 3.72 -9.57 8.59
C ALA A 141 4.97 -9.91 7.74
N VAL A 142 5.34 -9.07 6.78
CA VAL A 142 6.53 -9.27 5.93
C VAL A 142 7.74 -8.45 6.36
N GLY A 143 7.66 -7.74 7.50
CA GLY A 143 8.74 -6.90 7.99
C GLY A 143 9.03 -5.65 7.13
N ALA A 144 8.07 -5.17 6.33
CA ALA A 144 8.20 -3.99 5.47
C ALA A 144 8.20 -2.67 6.25
N MET A 145 7.83 -2.68 7.54
CA MET A 145 7.85 -1.49 8.40
C MET A 145 9.23 -0.82 8.50
N LYS A 146 10.32 -1.60 8.34
CA LYS A 146 11.69 -1.07 8.29
C LYS A 146 11.91 -0.14 7.10
N SER A 147 11.29 -0.44 5.97
CA SER A 147 11.35 0.38 4.75
C SER A 147 10.58 1.67 4.96
N LEU A 148 9.37 1.60 5.52
CA LEU A 148 8.59 2.79 5.86
C LEU A 148 9.36 3.71 6.81
N ARG A 149 9.93 3.17 7.89
CA ARG A 149 10.76 3.95 8.83
C ARG A 149 11.95 4.62 8.14
N LYS A 150 12.61 3.93 7.20
CA LYS A 150 13.72 4.50 6.44
C LYS A 150 13.24 5.66 5.56
N VAL A 151 12.14 5.48 4.85
CA VAL A 151 11.56 6.52 3.98
C VAL A 151 11.15 7.76 4.77
N LEU A 152 10.49 7.60 5.93
CA LEU A 152 10.12 8.74 6.78
C LEU A 152 11.34 9.52 7.26
N ARG A 153 12.46 8.85 7.56
CA ARG A 153 13.72 9.50 7.95
C ARG A 153 14.41 10.26 6.81
N LEU A 154 13.98 10.09 5.56
CA LEU A 154 14.50 10.90 4.46
C LEU A 154 13.93 12.32 4.47
N ILE A 155 12.77 12.52 5.10
CA ILE A 155 12.14 13.83 5.23
C ILE A 155 12.84 14.58 6.38
N PRO A 156 13.46 15.74 6.10
CA PRO A 156 14.15 16.52 7.13
C PRO A 156 13.23 16.90 8.29
N ASP A 157 13.77 16.81 9.50
CA ASP A 157 13.10 17.21 10.75
C ASP A 157 11.76 16.52 11.05
N LEU A 158 11.44 15.44 10.32
CA LEU A 158 10.19 14.70 10.55
C LEU A 158 10.30 13.84 11.80
N GLU A 159 9.61 14.26 12.85
CA GLU A 159 9.31 13.43 14.01
C GLU A 159 8.12 12.51 13.72
N PHE A 160 8.25 11.23 14.09
CA PHE A 160 7.17 10.27 13.95
C PHE A 160 7.21 9.18 15.02
N GLU A 161 6.04 8.63 15.31
CA GLU A 161 5.83 7.54 16.26
C GLU A 161 4.93 6.47 15.63
N PHE A 162 5.28 5.20 15.82
CA PHE A 162 4.43 4.10 15.39
C PHE A 162 3.38 3.79 16.46
N ILE A 163 2.13 3.68 16.05
CA ILE A 163 1.07 3.18 16.91
C ILE A 163 1.25 1.66 17.02
N GLU A 164 1.42 1.17 18.24
CA GLU A 164 1.57 -0.25 18.59
C GLU A 164 0.22 -1.01 18.55
N ALA A 165 -0.55 -0.81 17.48
CA ALA A 165 -1.80 -1.53 17.22
C ALA A 165 -1.55 -2.73 16.32
N SER A 166 -2.14 -3.89 16.61
CA SER A 166 -1.94 -5.09 15.78
C SER A 166 -2.61 -4.99 14.39
N CYS A 167 -3.86 -4.54 14.34
CA CYS A 167 -4.67 -4.41 13.12
C CYS A 167 -5.60 -3.20 13.23
N CYS A 168 -6.19 -2.77 12.12
CA CYS A 168 -7.29 -1.80 12.12
C CYS A 168 -8.67 -2.45 12.29
N GLY A 169 -8.82 -3.77 12.22
CA GLY A 169 -10.11 -4.45 12.35
C GLY A 169 -10.90 -4.62 11.05
N MET A 170 -10.66 -3.78 10.03
CA MET A 170 -11.47 -3.77 8.80
C MET A 170 -11.32 -5.01 7.91
N ALA A 171 -10.09 -5.55 7.74
CA ALA A 171 -9.80 -6.78 7.00
C ALA A 171 -10.54 -6.95 5.65
N GLY A 172 -10.59 -5.90 4.81
CA GLY A 172 -11.32 -5.94 3.54
C GLY A 172 -12.80 -5.62 3.73
N SER A 173 -13.69 -6.51 3.27
CA SER A 173 -15.15 -6.35 3.46
C SER A 173 -15.63 -6.75 4.84
N PHE A 174 -14.82 -7.49 5.62
CA PHE A 174 -15.19 -7.99 6.94
C PHE A 174 -15.76 -6.87 7.83
N GLY A 175 -15.08 -5.73 7.95
CA GLY A 175 -15.56 -4.63 8.78
C GLY A 175 -16.79 -3.88 8.24
N LEU A 176 -17.17 -4.11 6.98
CA LEU A 176 -18.36 -3.53 6.33
C LEU A 176 -19.59 -4.43 6.49
N ASP A 177 -19.38 -5.74 6.64
CA ASP A 177 -20.46 -6.69 6.82
C ASP A 177 -21.17 -6.42 8.15
N ALA A 178 -22.50 -6.26 8.11
CA ALA A 178 -23.31 -5.87 9.28
C ALA A 178 -23.10 -6.82 10.48
N GLU A 179 -22.87 -8.10 10.21
CA GLU A 179 -22.62 -9.14 11.22
C GLU A 179 -21.28 -8.95 11.95
N HIS A 180 -20.30 -8.32 11.29
CA HIS A 180 -18.91 -8.20 11.75
C HIS A 180 -18.53 -6.76 12.14
N ALA A 181 -19.33 -5.76 11.76
CA ALA A 181 -19.07 -4.35 12.03
C ALA A 181 -18.73 -4.08 13.51
N GLY A 182 -19.50 -4.67 14.44
CA GLY A 182 -19.23 -4.54 15.87
C GLY A 182 -17.88 -5.10 16.30
N ILE A 183 -17.48 -6.26 15.75
CA ILE A 183 -16.19 -6.91 16.03
C ILE A 183 -15.04 -6.07 15.45
N SER A 184 -15.19 -5.57 14.22
CA SER A 184 -14.20 -4.68 13.58
C SER A 184 -13.93 -3.44 14.44
N GLN A 185 -14.98 -2.79 14.95
CA GLN A 185 -14.87 -1.64 15.85
C GLN A 185 -14.15 -2.02 17.16
N GLN A 186 -14.52 -3.14 17.78
CA GLN A 186 -13.84 -3.63 19.00
C GLN A 186 -12.35 -3.87 18.77
N MET A 187 -11.96 -4.42 17.62
CA MET A 187 -10.54 -4.63 17.27
C MET A 187 -9.77 -3.30 17.15
N ALA A 188 -10.38 -2.28 16.54
CA ALA A 188 -9.76 -0.96 16.43
C ALA A 188 -9.66 -0.24 17.78
N GLU A 189 -10.63 -0.47 18.68
CA GLU A 189 -10.69 0.10 20.03
C GLU A 189 -9.63 -0.46 21.00
N LEU A 190 -8.97 -1.58 20.66
CA LEU A 190 -7.90 -2.12 21.49
C LEU A 190 -6.74 -1.12 21.65
N ASP A 191 -6.24 -0.60 20.51
CA ASP A 191 -5.01 0.21 20.51
C ASP A 191 -5.08 1.39 19.51
N LEU A 192 -5.71 1.19 18.34
CA LEU A 192 -5.66 2.18 17.26
C LEU A 192 -6.45 3.44 17.61
N PHE A 193 -7.73 3.30 17.93
CA PHE A 193 -8.57 4.47 18.23
C PHE A 193 -8.17 5.20 19.51
N PRO A 194 -7.83 4.51 20.62
CA PRO A 194 -7.28 5.18 21.80
C PRO A 194 -6.05 6.04 21.49
N ALA A 195 -5.08 5.51 20.73
CA ALA A 195 -3.87 6.26 20.36
C ALA A 195 -4.19 7.50 19.52
N LEU A 196 -5.13 7.40 18.57
CA LEU A 196 -5.54 8.52 17.73
C LEU A 196 -6.31 9.59 18.50
N ARG A 197 -7.12 9.20 19.49
CA ARG A 197 -7.83 10.15 20.37
C ARG A 197 -6.91 10.85 21.37
N ALA A 198 -5.82 10.18 21.79
CA ALA A 198 -4.83 10.77 22.69
C ALA A 198 -4.00 11.89 22.03
N ALA A 199 -3.93 11.94 20.70
CA ALA A 199 -3.25 12.99 19.94
C ALA A 199 -4.17 13.55 18.82
N PRO A 200 -5.18 14.35 19.18
CA PRO A 200 -6.20 14.81 18.23
C PRO A 200 -5.63 15.69 17.09
N ASP A 201 -4.54 16.40 17.35
CA ASP A 201 -3.92 17.33 16.38
C ASP A 201 -2.76 16.71 15.58
N ALA A 202 -2.28 15.52 15.97
CA ALA A 202 -1.13 14.89 15.33
C ALA A 202 -1.52 14.31 13.95
N PRO A 203 -0.85 14.64 12.84
CA PRO A 203 -1.17 14.05 11.55
C PRO A 203 -1.02 12.53 11.60
N VAL A 204 -1.78 11.83 10.77
CA VAL A 204 -1.83 10.36 10.77
C VAL A 204 -1.37 9.84 9.42
N LEU A 205 -0.56 8.79 9.42
CA LEU A 205 -0.16 8.07 8.21
C LEU A 205 -0.66 6.63 8.26
N ALA A 206 -1.31 6.20 7.17
CA ALA A 206 -1.72 4.80 6.98
C ALA A 206 -1.74 4.44 5.48
N ASN A 207 -0.93 3.46 5.07
CA ASN A 207 -0.79 3.11 3.67
C ASN A 207 -1.96 2.28 3.11
N GLY A 208 -2.66 1.51 3.94
CA GLY A 208 -3.77 0.67 3.47
C GLY A 208 -5.11 1.41 3.40
N PHE A 209 -5.85 1.18 2.32
CA PHE A 209 -7.20 1.67 2.09
C PHE A 209 -8.15 1.32 3.23
N SER A 210 -8.20 0.03 3.62
CA SER A 210 -9.06 -0.43 4.72
C SER A 210 -8.70 0.22 6.05
N CYS A 211 -7.40 0.45 6.31
CA CYS A 211 -6.96 1.17 7.51
C CYS A 211 -7.42 2.63 7.50
N ARG A 212 -7.26 3.34 6.38
CA ARG A 212 -7.72 4.73 6.24
C ARG A 212 -9.23 4.82 6.42
N HIS A 213 -9.98 3.92 5.79
CA HIS A 213 -11.43 3.87 5.90
C HIS A 213 -11.88 3.67 7.35
N GLN A 214 -11.33 2.67 8.06
CA GLN A 214 -11.62 2.45 9.47
C GLN A 214 -11.36 3.70 10.33
N ILE A 215 -10.23 4.37 10.10
CA ILE A 215 -9.85 5.54 10.89
C ILE A 215 -10.79 6.73 10.61
N VAL A 216 -11.22 6.90 9.36
CA VAL A 216 -12.22 7.92 9.00
C VAL A 216 -13.55 7.62 9.68
N GLU A 217 -14.03 6.37 9.63
CA GLU A 217 -15.33 6.01 10.20
C GLU A 217 -15.34 6.04 11.72
N GLY A 218 -14.30 5.52 12.38
CA GLY A 218 -14.31 5.36 13.84
C GLY A 218 -13.87 6.60 14.62
N VAL A 219 -13.01 7.46 14.06
CA VAL A 219 -12.48 8.63 14.78
C VAL A 219 -12.46 9.92 13.95
N ALA A 220 -13.08 9.93 12.76
CA ALA A 220 -13.16 11.11 11.89
C ALA A 220 -11.82 11.76 11.53
N ARG A 221 -10.73 10.98 11.58
CA ARG A 221 -9.39 11.42 11.16
C ARG A 221 -9.14 10.98 9.71
N ARG A 222 -8.36 11.74 8.95
CA ARG A 222 -8.01 11.40 7.55
C ARG A 222 -6.51 11.13 7.45
N PRO A 223 -6.08 9.86 7.51
CA PRO A 223 -4.66 9.55 7.38
C PRO A 223 -4.17 9.77 5.94
N ALA A 224 -2.97 10.29 5.79
CA ALA A 224 -2.29 10.38 4.51
C ALA A 224 -1.62 9.05 4.12
N HIS A 225 -1.46 8.81 2.82
CA HIS A 225 -0.54 7.79 2.32
C HIS A 225 0.90 8.33 2.31
N VAL A 226 1.90 7.46 2.49
CA VAL A 226 3.33 7.88 2.48
C VAL A 226 3.74 8.60 1.19
N ALA A 227 3.14 8.25 0.06
CA ALA A 227 3.39 8.94 -1.21
C ALA A 227 2.93 10.41 -1.20
N GLU A 228 1.81 10.72 -0.54
CA GLU A 228 1.31 12.09 -0.39
C GLU A 228 2.24 12.88 0.55
N LEU A 229 2.64 12.27 1.66
CA LEU A 229 3.60 12.88 2.59
C LEU A 229 4.93 13.22 1.90
N MET A 230 5.44 12.29 1.08
CA MET A 230 6.67 12.52 0.30
C MET A 230 6.50 13.58 -0.77
N ARG A 231 5.35 13.64 -1.45
CA ARG A 231 5.03 14.68 -2.45
C ARG A 231 5.05 16.05 -1.79
N ASP A 232 4.42 16.20 -0.63
CA ASP A 232 4.33 17.47 0.08
C ASP A 232 5.71 17.91 0.59
N ALA A 233 6.59 16.94 0.86
CA ALA A 233 7.98 17.17 1.22
C ALA A 233 8.90 17.44 0.02
N LEU A 234 8.46 17.43 -1.24
CA LEU A 234 9.33 17.76 -2.38
C LEU A 234 9.76 19.24 -2.34
N ALA A 235 11.06 19.49 -2.58
CA ALA A 235 11.66 20.84 -2.63
C ALA A 235 11.37 21.57 -3.94
#